data_AF-A0A2V6CPY2-F1
#
_entry.id   AF-A0A2V6CPY2-F1
#
_cell.length_a   1.000
_cell.length_b   1.000
_cell.length_c   1.000
_cell.angle_alpha   90.00
_cell.angle_beta   90.00
_cell.angle_gamma   90.00
#
_symmetry.space_group_name_H-M   'P 1'
#
loop_
_entity.id
_entity.type
_entity.pdbx_description
1 polymer ?
#
loop_
_entity_poly.entity_id
_entity_poly.type
_entity_poly.pdbx_seq_one_letter_code
_entity_poly.pdbx_strand_id
1 'polypeptide(L)'
;MNRRPTRKADLQLNGANGAFDGAEQYFEDHPCSPSAVRRPKVSKQGGTFIVLLGRDMQHGIVGLGNTVENALRAFDSQYLSTLCPPEARRPRGAKARALSGT
;
A
#
# COMPACT_ATOMS: atom_id res chain seq x y z
N MET A 1 11.00 8.88 -51.06
CA MET A 1 10.79 7.47 -50.66
C MET A 1 10.78 7.41 -49.15
N ASN A 2 9.62 7.08 -48.60
CA ASN A 2 9.28 7.30 -47.19
C ASN A 2 9.57 6.02 -46.41
N ARG A 3 10.54 6.04 -45.49
CA ARG A 3 10.62 5.04 -44.42
C ARG A 3 10.54 5.76 -43.09
N ARG A 4 9.30 6.07 -42.69
CA ARG A 4 8.99 6.46 -41.31
C ARG A 4 9.39 5.28 -40.42
N PRO A 5 10.27 5.44 -39.42
CA PRO A 5 10.45 4.41 -38.43
C PRO A 5 9.11 4.22 -37.73
N THR A 6 8.59 3.01 -37.74
CA THR A 6 7.47 2.55 -36.91
C THR A 6 7.91 2.64 -35.46
N ARG A 7 7.87 3.86 -34.92
CA ARG A 7 7.97 4.11 -33.50
C ARG A 7 6.75 3.42 -32.87
N LYS A 8 6.98 2.24 -32.33
CA LYS A 8 6.20 1.67 -31.22
C LYS A 8 6.39 2.59 -30.00
N ALA A 9 5.98 3.86 -30.14
CA ALA A 9 6.06 4.91 -29.14
C ALA A 9 4.65 5.24 -28.62
N ASP A 10 3.87 4.19 -28.40
CA ASP A 10 2.72 4.23 -27.49
C ASP A 10 3.04 3.33 -26.30
N LEU A 11 4.18 3.58 -25.65
CA LEU A 11 4.29 3.26 -24.25
C LEU A 11 4.16 4.60 -23.55
N GLN A 12 2.91 4.93 -23.29
CA GLN A 12 2.45 6.03 -22.45
C GLN A 12 3.06 5.87 -21.05
N LEU A 13 4.36 6.14 -20.89
CA LEU A 13 5.04 6.21 -19.60
C LEU A 13 4.76 7.59 -18.99
N ASN A 14 3.49 7.74 -18.65
CA ASN A 14 2.88 8.87 -17.97
C ASN A 14 3.50 9.01 -16.57
N GLY A 15 4.25 10.10 -16.33
CA GLY A 15 4.39 10.77 -15.02
C GLY A 15 4.97 10.02 -13.82
N ALA A 16 5.50 8.79 -13.97
CA ALA A 16 5.84 7.95 -12.81
C ALA A 16 7.34 7.92 -12.42
N ASN A 17 8.25 8.40 -13.29
CA ASN A 17 9.69 8.17 -13.13
C ASN A 17 10.38 8.87 -11.93
N GLY A 18 9.75 9.86 -11.29
CA GLY A 18 10.32 10.50 -10.10
C GLY A 18 9.94 9.84 -8.77
N ALA A 19 8.94 8.94 -8.78
CA ALA A 19 8.47 8.24 -7.57
C ALA A 19 9.13 6.87 -7.38
N PHE A 20 9.75 6.32 -8.43
CA PHE A 20 10.37 5.00 -8.42
C PHE A 20 11.70 4.98 -7.65
N ASP A 21 12.59 5.95 -7.86
CA ASP A 21 13.88 6.02 -7.16
C ASP A 21 13.74 5.97 -5.64
N GLY A 22 12.81 6.75 -5.07
CA GLY A 22 12.58 6.77 -3.62
C GLY A 22 11.92 5.49 -3.07
N ALA A 23 11.18 4.76 -3.90
CA ALA A 23 10.58 3.50 -3.50
C ALA A 23 11.61 2.37 -3.49
N GLU A 24 12.51 2.35 -4.48
CA GLU A 24 13.55 1.35 -4.61
C GLU A 24 14.54 1.41 -3.43
N GLN A 25 14.99 2.62 -3.07
CA GLN A 25 15.82 2.85 -1.89
C GLN A 25 15.13 2.35 -0.60
N TYR A 26 13.83 2.62 -0.44
CA TYR A 26 13.08 2.15 0.73
C TYR A 26 13.04 0.61 0.80
N PHE A 27 12.94 -0.08 -0.34
CA PHE A 27 12.95 -1.54 -0.38
C PHE A 27 14.33 -2.12 -0.04
N GLU A 28 15.41 -1.44 -0.43
CA GLU A 28 16.77 -1.82 -0.07
C GLU A 28 17.05 -1.62 1.41
N ASP A 29 16.61 -0.50 1.99
CA ASP A 29 16.73 -0.22 3.42
C ASP A 29 15.82 -1.12 4.27
N HIS A 30 14.68 -1.57 3.74
CA HIS A 30 13.69 -2.36 4.47
C HIS A 30 13.27 -3.65 3.72
N PRO A 31 14.18 -4.63 3.56
CA PRO A 31 13.94 -5.81 2.73
C PRO A 31 12.84 -6.74 3.29
N CYS A 32 12.56 -6.68 4.60
CA CYS A 32 11.52 -7.48 5.24
C CYS A 32 10.16 -6.79 5.33
N SER A 33 10.05 -5.54 4.85
CA SER A 33 8.77 -4.82 4.86
C SER A 33 7.80 -5.39 3.84
N PRO A 34 6.49 -5.40 4.11
CA PRO A 34 5.50 -5.89 3.16
C PRO A 34 5.51 -5.09 1.86
N SER A 35 5.87 -3.80 1.88
CA SER A 35 6.15 -3.01 0.68
C SER A 35 7.26 -3.61 -0.21
N ALA A 36 8.38 -4.04 0.36
CA ALA A 36 9.49 -4.63 -0.39
C ALA A 36 9.12 -6.00 -1.00
N VAL A 37 8.33 -6.80 -0.28
CA VAL A 37 7.89 -8.14 -0.71
C VAL A 37 6.78 -8.06 -1.76
N ARG A 38 5.81 -7.17 -1.56
CA ARG A 38 4.59 -7.08 -2.40
C ARG A 38 4.73 -6.13 -3.57
N ARG A 39 5.75 -5.26 -3.57
CA ARG A 39 6.02 -4.23 -4.58
C ARG A 39 4.73 -3.52 -5.03
N PRO A 40 4.04 -2.81 -4.11
CA PRO A 40 2.79 -2.15 -4.40
C PRO A 40 2.96 -1.06 -5.46
N LYS A 41 1.88 -0.76 -6.19
CA LYS A 41 1.92 0.28 -7.24
C LYS A 41 1.98 1.65 -6.59
N VAL A 42 3.06 2.37 -6.82
CA VAL A 42 3.23 3.76 -6.37
C VAL A 42 2.78 4.72 -7.48
N SER A 43 2.03 5.75 -7.10
CA SER A 43 1.55 6.79 -8.01
C SER A 43 1.54 8.12 -7.29
N LYS A 44 1.86 9.20 -8.00
CA LYS A 44 1.81 10.57 -7.45
C LYS A 44 0.60 11.29 -8.01
N GLN A 45 -0.26 11.79 -7.14
CA GLN A 45 -1.39 12.64 -7.51
C GLN A 45 -1.21 13.99 -6.83
N GLY A 46 -0.89 15.02 -7.61
CA GLY A 46 -0.57 16.35 -7.06
C GLY A 46 0.63 16.30 -6.10
N GLY A 47 0.40 16.70 -4.85
CA GLY A 47 1.40 16.67 -3.76
C GLY A 47 1.39 15.38 -2.92
N THR A 48 0.57 14.40 -3.28
CA THR A 48 0.38 13.18 -2.48
C THR A 48 0.86 11.95 -3.25
N PHE A 49 1.64 11.12 -2.57
CA PHE A 49 2.03 9.79 -3.01
C PHE A 49 1.01 8.77 -2.51
N ILE A 50 0.59 7.93 -3.43
CA ILE A 50 -0.43 6.91 -3.26
C ILE A 50 0.24 5.57 -3.56
N VAL A 51 0.19 4.66 -2.61
CA VAL A 51 0.71 3.29 -2.70
C VAL A 51 -0.48 2.36 -2.63
N LEU A 52 -0.71 1.57 -3.67
CA LEU A 52 -1.86 0.66 -3.77
C LEU A 52 -1.38 -0.77 -3.99
N LEU A 53 -1.86 -1.69 -3.14
CA LEU A 53 -1.81 -3.13 -3.38
C LEU A 53 -3.22 -3.68 -3.50
N GLY A 54 -3.59 -4.15 -4.69
CA GLY A 54 -4.90 -4.74 -4.95
C GLY A 54 -5.44 -4.35 -6.32
N ARG A 55 -6.67 -4.78 -6.61
CA ARG A 55 -7.37 -4.43 -7.86
C ARG A 55 -7.78 -2.96 -7.87
N ASP A 56 -8.28 -2.47 -6.73
CA ASP A 56 -8.86 -1.14 -6.57
C ASP A 56 -8.63 -0.61 -5.15
N MET A 57 -8.75 0.70 -4.96
CA MET A 57 -8.60 1.32 -3.63
C MET A 57 -9.63 0.84 -2.60
N GLN A 58 -10.82 0.41 -3.05
CA GLN A 58 -11.88 -0.07 -2.15
C GLN A 58 -11.64 -1.49 -1.63
N HIS A 59 -10.97 -2.33 -2.40
CA HIS A 59 -10.74 -3.74 -2.09
C HIS A 59 -9.25 -4.07 -1.89
N GLY A 60 -8.41 -3.04 -1.89
CA GLY A 60 -6.96 -3.12 -1.75
C GLY A 60 -6.49 -2.38 -0.51
N ILE A 61 -5.20 -2.49 -0.23
CA ILE A 61 -4.54 -1.78 0.85
C ILE A 61 -3.89 -0.54 0.26
N VAL A 62 -4.16 0.62 0.88
CA VAL A 62 -3.71 1.92 0.36
C VAL A 62 -2.89 2.66 1.40
N GLY A 63 -1.66 2.99 1.04
CA GLY A 63 -0.82 3.93 1.78
C GLY A 63 -0.85 5.31 1.13
N LEU A 64 -1.00 6.36 1.95
CA LEU A 64 -0.97 7.75 1.50
C LEU A 64 0.11 8.51 2.25
N GLY A 65 0.84 9.37 1.54
CA GLY A 65 1.90 10.18 2.14
C GLY A 65 2.24 11.41 1.33
N ASN A 66 2.83 12.40 1.97
CA ASN A 66 3.43 13.57 1.30
C ASN A 66 4.82 13.27 0.71
N THR A 67 5.41 12.14 1.09
CA THR A 67 6.62 11.54 0.50
C THR A 67 6.38 10.07 0.19
N VAL A 68 7.24 9.49 -0.65
CA VAL A 68 7.19 8.05 -1.00
C VAL A 68 7.33 7.18 0.25
N GLU A 69 8.30 7.48 1.11
CA GLU A 69 8.55 6.74 2.36
C GLU A 69 7.36 6.77 3.31
N ASN A 70 6.71 7.94 3.47
CA ASN A 70 5.52 8.05 4.32
C ASN A 70 4.35 7.23 3.75
N ALA A 71 4.19 7.21 2.43
CA ALA A 71 3.15 6.43 1.79
C ALA A 71 3.41 4.91 1.95
N LEU A 72 4.66 4.46 1.78
CA LEU A 72 5.06 3.05 1.99
C LEU A 72 4.90 2.63 3.45
N ARG A 73 5.29 3.48 4.40
CA ARG A 73 5.12 3.22 5.83
C ARG A 73 3.64 3.12 6.24
N ALA A 74 2.80 3.99 5.67
CA ALA A 74 1.35 3.95 5.89
C ALA A 74 0.76 2.65 5.33
N PHE A 75 1.20 2.25 4.14
CA PHE A 75 0.85 0.98 3.52
C PHE A 75 1.25 -0.20 4.42
N ASP A 76 2.49 -0.25 4.90
CA ASP A 76 2.99 -1.34 5.75
C ASP A 76 2.17 -1.48 7.03
N SER A 77 1.82 -0.36 7.66
CA SER A 77 1.01 -0.33 8.88
C SER A 77 -0.40 -0.88 8.65
N GLN A 78 -1.05 -0.50 7.54
CA GLN A 78 -2.34 -1.08 7.17
C GLN A 78 -2.20 -2.56 6.83
N TYR A 79 -1.17 -2.94 6.07
CA TYR A 79 -0.93 -4.33 5.68
C TYR A 79 -0.77 -5.23 6.91
N LEU A 80 0.05 -4.83 7.88
CA LEU A 80 0.20 -5.55 9.15
C LEU A 80 -1.11 -5.61 9.95
N SER A 81 -1.91 -4.54 9.93
CA SER A 81 -3.22 -4.52 10.57
C SER A 81 -4.21 -5.49 9.92
N THR A 82 -4.16 -5.66 8.59
CA THR A 82 -4.99 -6.66 7.90
C THR A 82 -4.57 -8.10 8.17
N LEU A 83 -3.26 -8.33 8.41
CA LEU A 83 -2.74 -9.64 8.79
C LEU A 83 -3.05 -10.04 10.24
N CYS A 84 -3.37 -9.07 11.09
CA CYS A 84 -3.74 -9.29 12.48
C CYS A 84 -5.26 -9.13 12.63
N PRO A 85 -6.05 -10.17 12.30
CA PRO A 85 -7.50 -10.07 12.39
C PRO A 85 -7.91 -9.70 13.82
N PRO A 86 -8.88 -8.77 13.99
CA PRO A 86 -9.33 -8.31 15.31
C PRO A 86 -9.93 -9.43 16.18
N GLU A 87 -10.06 -10.65 15.67
CA GLU A 87 -10.49 -11.84 16.41
C GLU A 87 -9.49 -12.30 17.49
N ALA A 88 -8.31 -11.68 17.58
CA ALA A 88 -7.44 -11.80 18.77
C ALA A 88 -7.86 -10.86 19.93
N ARG A 89 -8.75 -9.89 19.69
CA ARG A 89 -9.29 -8.95 20.70
C ARG A 89 -10.69 -9.35 21.17
N ARG A 90 -10.98 -10.64 21.35
CA ARG A 90 -12.07 -11.01 22.25
C ARG A 90 -11.72 -10.47 23.64
N PRO A 91 -12.53 -9.61 24.27
CA PRO A 91 -12.38 -9.39 25.70
C PRO A 91 -12.65 -10.73 26.38
N ARG A 92 -11.57 -11.43 26.76
CA ARG A 92 -11.64 -12.62 27.61
C ARG A 92 -11.92 -12.14 29.03
N GLY A 93 -13.11 -11.58 29.24
CA GLY A 93 -13.40 -10.79 30.43
C GLY A 93 -14.78 -10.15 30.44
N ALA A 94 -15.83 -10.94 30.20
CA ALA A 94 -17.17 -10.61 30.70
C ALA A 94 -17.68 -11.79 31.54
N LYS A 95 -17.08 -11.99 32.71
CA LYS A 95 -17.78 -12.60 33.83
C LYS A 95 -18.40 -11.48 34.63
N ALA A 96 -19.72 -11.33 34.55
CA ALA A 96 -20.50 -10.66 35.58
C ALA A 96 -21.69 -11.57 35.94
N ARG A 97 -21.69 -11.99 37.20
CA ARG A 97 -22.78 -12.71 37.87
C ARG A 97 -23.95 -11.74 38.09
N ALA A 98 -25.18 -12.20 37.88
CA ALA A 98 -26.38 -11.86 38.65
C ALA A 98 -27.44 -12.92 38.26
N LEU A 99 -27.77 -13.92 39.09
CA LEU A 99 -28.77 -13.84 40.17
C LEU A 99 -29.98 -12.97 39.80
N SER A 100 -31.07 -13.60 39.35
CA SER A 100 -32.44 -13.41 39.89
C SER A 100 -33.49 -14.23 39.13
N GLY A 101 -34.22 -15.06 39.88
CA GLY A 101 -35.69 -15.20 39.80
C GLY A 101 -36.28 -16.11 38.71
N THR A 102 -36.73 -17.31 39.11
CA THR A 102 -38.15 -17.57 39.44
C THR A 102 -38.28 -18.91 40.15
#